data_AF-A0A101GZV3-F1
#
_entry.id   AF-A0A101GZV3-F1
#
_cell.length_a   1.000
_cell.length_b   1.000
_cell.length_c   1.000
_cell.angle_alpha   90.00
_cell.angle_beta   90.00
_cell.angle_gamma   90.00
#
_symmetry.space_group_name_H-M   'P 1'
#
loop_
_entity.id
_entity.type
_entity.pdbx_description
1 polymer ?
#
loop_
_entity_poly.entity_id
_entity_poly.type
_entity_poly.pdbx_seq_one_letter_code
_entity_poly.pdbx_strand_id
1 'polypeptide(L)'
;SMVYAPNARHGTEVFRVTQAISSMIYHINTSEEFPALSCKIVSFEEGARIQPVVKRGDAKMNELRLFTSSSPDGDFRKSRFEFEIINETQLIELSFGLPTAYYIEGVFTFGGKELLISTPTVVFGK
;
A
#
# COMPACT_ATOMS: atom_id res chain seq x y z
N SER A 1 7.21 -7.87 7.04
CA SER A 1 7.59 -6.64 7.77
C SER A 1 6.86 -5.47 7.15
N MET A 2 6.26 -4.61 7.96
CA MET A 2 5.57 -3.40 7.51
C MET A 2 6.64 -2.35 7.18
N VAL A 3 6.78 -1.97 5.91
CA VAL A 3 7.72 -0.90 5.51
C VAL A 3 6.91 0.38 5.43
N TYR A 4 7.05 1.19 6.48
CA TYR A 4 6.57 2.56 6.53
C TYR A 4 7.44 3.41 5.60
N ALA A 5 6.82 4.18 4.71
CA ALA A 5 7.50 5.18 3.87
C ALA A 5 7.22 6.59 4.45
N PRO A 6 8.02 7.07 5.41
CA PRO A 6 7.95 8.45 5.87
C PRO A 6 8.61 9.31 4.80
N ASN A 7 7.83 10.14 4.12
CA ASN A 7 8.17 11.54 3.83
C ASN A 7 7.21 12.12 2.80
N ALA A 8 6.08 12.65 3.27
CA ALA A 8 5.33 13.65 2.52
C ALA A 8 4.45 14.51 3.44
N ARG A 9 5.00 15.16 4.48
CA ARG A 9 4.29 16.25 5.23
C ARG A 9 2.79 15.98 5.49
N HIS A 10 2.44 14.78 5.92
CA HIS A 10 1.06 14.36 6.08
C HIS A 10 0.70 14.43 7.57
N GLY A 11 -0.02 15.47 7.98
CA GLY A 11 -0.61 15.57 9.33
C GLY A 11 -1.56 14.40 9.71
N THR A 12 -1.78 13.48 8.77
CA THR A 12 -2.50 12.22 8.90
C THR A 12 -1.68 11.07 9.49
N GLU A 13 -0.38 11.22 9.79
CA GLU A 13 0.42 10.14 10.42
C GLU A 13 -0.10 9.75 11.82
N VAL A 14 -0.34 10.74 12.68
CA VAL A 14 -0.91 10.49 14.02
C VAL A 14 -2.29 9.84 13.90
N PHE A 15 -3.12 10.30 12.96
CA PHE A 15 -4.42 9.71 12.69
C PHE A 15 -4.29 8.23 12.26
N ARG A 16 -3.43 7.94 11.27
CA ARG A 16 -3.18 6.59 10.76
C ARG A 16 -2.72 5.63 11.86
N VAL A 17 -1.76 6.06 12.69
CA VAL A 17 -1.27 5.27 13.83
C VAL A 17 -2.37 5.05 14.86
N THR A 18 -3.13 6.10 15.20
CA THR A 18 -4.24 6.01 16.16
C THR A 18 -5.31 5.04 15.68
N GLN A 19 -5.67 5.09 14.39
CA GLN A 19 -6.63 4.14 13.83
C GLN A 19 -6.08 2.71 13.85
N ALA A 20 -4.82 2.49 13.45
CA ALA A 20 -4.21 1.17 13.48
C ALA A 20 -4.21 0.57 14.90
N ILE A 21 -3.85 1.37 15.91
CA ILE A 21 -3.91 0.94 17.33
C ILE A 21 -5.35 0.64 17.75
N SER A 22 -6.31 1.50 17.40
CA SER A 22 -7.72 1.30 17.70
C SER A 22 -8.25 0.00 17.09
N SER A 23 -7.87 -0.29 15.84
CA SER A 23 -8.21 -1.52 15.15
C SER A 23 -7.57 -2.75 15.80
N MET A 24 -6.30 -2.67 16.23
CA MET A 24 -5.62 -3.71 17.05
C MET A 24 -6.40 -4.06 18.32
N ILE A 25 -6.81 -3.04 19.08
CA ILE A 25 -7.59 -3.24 20.30
C ILE A 25 -8.95 -3.87 19.97
N TYR A 26 -9.61 -3.40 18.91
CA TYR A 26 -10.91 -3.93 18.49
C TYR A 26 -10.84 -5.42 18.13
N HIS A 27 -9.83 -5.83 17.36
CA HIS A 27 -9.58 -7.24 17.03
C HIS A 27 -9.39 -8.09 18.30
N ILE A 28 -8.57 -7.63 19.24
CA ILE A 28 -8.33 -8.35 20.51
C ILE A 28 -9.64 -8.57 21.28
N ASN A 29 -10.53 -7.58 21.28
CA ASN A 29 -11.79 -7.63 22.03
C ASN A 29 -12.89 -8.45 21.36
N THR A 30 -12.87 -8.57 20.03
CA THR A 30 -13.98 -9.15 19.24
C THR A 30 -13.61 -10.44 18.52
N SER A 31 -12.31 -10.72 18.37
CA SER A 31 -11.77 -11.79 17.53
C SER A 31 -12.11 -11.67 16.03
N GLU A 32 -12.62 -10.52 15.57
CA GLU A 32 -12.86 -10.27 14.13
C GLU A 32 -11.54 -10.28 13.34
N GLU A 33 -11.51 -10.90 12.17
CA GLU A 33 -10.31 -11.10 11.37
C GLU A 33 -9.84 -9.80 10.69
N PHE A 34 -8.54 -9.49 10.81
CA PHE A 34 -7.94 -8.35 10.13
C PHE A 34 -7.92 -8.52 8.62
N PRO A 35 -8.05 -7.41 7.85
CA PRO A 35 -7.69 -7.44 6.46
C PRO A 35 -6.17 -7.62 6.31
N ALA A 36 -5.74 -8.19 5.20
CA ALA A 36 -4.36 -8.29 4.79
C ALA A 36 -4.21 -7.95 3.32
N LEU A 37 -3.11 -7.30 2.98
CA LEU A 37 -2.77 -6.92 1.62
C LEU A 37 -1.39 -7.45 1.26
N SER A 38 -1.29 -8.11 0.12
CA SER A 38 -0.03 -8.50 -0.48
C SER A 38 -0.08 -8.29 -1.98
N CYS A 39 1.02 -8.59 -2.66
CA CYS A 39 1.13 -8.43 -4.09
C CYS A 39 1.88 -9.62 -4.69
N LYS A 40 1.37 -10.14 -5.81
CA LYS A 40 2.13 -11.01 -6.70
C LYS A 40 2.90 -10.13 -7.67
N ILE A 41 4.17 -10.47 -7.88
CA ILE A 41 5.08 -9.69 -8.71
C ILE A 41 5.77 -10.64 -9.67
N VAL A 42 5.73 -10.30 -10.95
CA VAL A 42 6.49 -10.97 -12.00
C VAL A 42 7.34 -9.92 -12.70
N SER A 43 8.63 -9.90 -12.38
CA SER A 43 9.60 -9.00 -13.00
C SER A 43 9.94 -9.45 -14.42
N PHE A 44 10.16 -8.51 -15.31
CA PHE A 44 10.70 -8.70 -16.65
C PHE A 44 11.75 -7.62 -16.94
N GLU A 45 12.42 -7.71 -18.08
CA GLU A 45 13.64 -6.95 -18.39
C GLU A 45 13.50 -5.43 -18.21
N GLU A 46 12.33 -4.86 -18.54
CA GLU A 46 12.07 -3.41 -18.45
C GLU A 46 10.91 -3.06 -17.50
N GLY A 47 10.51 -3.96 -16.61
CA GLY A 47 9.29 -3.73 -15.83
C GLY A 47 8.89 -4.83 -14.86
N ALA A 48 7.69 -4.67 -14.30
CA ALA A 48 7.06 -5.66 -13.46
C ALA A 48 5.55 -5.74 -13.72
N ARG A 49 5.02 -6.96 -13.72
CA ARG A 49 3.58 -7.21 -13.62
C ARG A 49 3.19 -7.43 -12.18
N ILE A 50 2.19 -6.70 -11.74
CA ILE A 50 1.79 -6.55 -10.36
C ILE A 50 0.33 -6.92 -10.27
N GLN A 51 0.00 -7.82 -9.36
CA GLN A 51 -1.38 -8.17 -9.06
C GLN A 51 -1.60 -8.10 -7.55
N PRO A 52 -2.47 -7.19 -7.07
CA PRO A 52 -2.81 -7.15 -5.66
C PRO A 52 -3.50 -8.44 -5.23
N VAL A 53 -3.27 -8.84 -3.98
CA VAL A 53 -3.98 -9.94 -3.34
C VAL A 53 -4.52 -9.40 -2.02
N VAL A 54 -5.84 -9.24 -1.97
CA VAL A 54 -6.54 -8.71 -0.81
C VAL A 54 -7.22 -9.86 -0.07
N LYS A 55 -7.01 -9.94 1.25
CA LYS A 55 -7.84 -10.71 2.16
C LYS A 55 -8.60 -9.71 3.01
N ARG A 56 -9.93 -9.70 2.93
CA ARG A 56 -10.73 -8.69 3.62
C ARG A 56 -10.96 -9.00 5.11
N GLY A 57 -10.88 -10.27 5.51
CA GLY A 57 -11.31 -10.69 6.85
C GLY A 57 -12.75 -10.24 7.09
N ASP A 58 -13.01 -9.67 8.26
CA ASP A 58 -14.30 -9.05 8.62
C ASP A 58 -14.38 -7.55 8.27
N ALA A 59 -13.34 -7.01 7.64
CA ALA A 59 -13.32 -5.60 7.24
C ALA A 59 -14.04 -5.37 5.90
N LYS A 60 -14.59 -4.17 5.74
CA LYS A 60 -15.06 -3.68 4.44
C LYS A 60 -13.93 -2.95 3.73
N MET A 61 -13.59 -3.35 2.50
CA MET A 61 -12.67 -2.55 1.67
C MET A 61 -13.43 -1.42 0.98
N ASN A 62 -12.94 -0.19 1.14
CA ASN A 62 -13.51 1.00 0.51
C ASN A 62 -12.77 1.36 -0.77
N GLU A 63 -11.44 1.23 -0.77
CA GLU A 63 -10.60 1.65 -1.89
C GLU A 63 -9.30 0.84 -1.91
N LEU A 64 -8.74 0.65 -3.09
CA LEU A 64 -7.41 0.09 -3.30
C LEU A 64 -6.63 1.06 -4.20
N ARG A 65 -5.42 1.42 -3.78
CA ARG A 65 -4.61 2.46 -4.41
C ARG A 65 -3.24 1.90 -4.77
N LEU A 66 -2.80 2.15 -5.99
CA LEU A 66 -1.39 1.98 -6.37
C LEU A 66 -0.69 3.33 -6.20
N PHE A 67 0.38 3.34 -5.42
CA PHE A 67 1.28 4.49 -5.30
C PHE A 67 2.54 4.23 -6.10
N THR A 68 2.95 5.20 -6.92
CA THR A 68 4.18 5.13 -7.72
C THR A 68 4.98 6.42 -7.59
N SER A 69 6.30 6.31 -7.72
CA SER A 69 7.21 7.45 -7.81
C SER A 69 8.43 7.06 -8.62
N SER A 70 8.89 7.93 -9.51
CA SER A 70 10.12 7.72 -10.29
C SER A 70 11.17 8.76 -9.90
N SER A 71 12.43 8.33 -9.81
CA SER A 71 13.56 9.21 -9.45
C SER A 71 14.74 8.99 -10.39
N PRO A 72 15.16 9.99 -11.17
CA PRO A 72 16.30 9.85 -12.08
C PRO A 72 17.61 9.48 -11.38
N ASP A 73 17.81 9.97 -10.16
CA ASP A 73 18.99 9.74 -9.31
C ASP A 73 18.81 8.58 -8.31
N GLY A 74 17.64 7.95 -8.29
CA GLY A 74 17.28 6.91 -7.33
C GLY A 74 17.06 7.39 -5.88
N ASP A 75 17.05 8.70 -5.59
CA ASP A 75 16.80 9.25 -4.25
C ASP A 75 15.32 9.59 -4.02
N PHE A 76 14.53 8.59 -3.62
CA PHE A 76 13.08 8.74 -3.37
C PHE A 76 12.71 9.57 -2.13
N ARG A 77 13.67 10.04 -1.32
CA ARG A 77 13.37 10.88 -0.14
C ARG A 77 12.80 12.25 -0.54
N LYS A 78 13.05 12.69 -1.77
CA LYS A 78 12.60 13.96 -2.32
C LYS A 78 11.46 13.79 -3.33
N SER A 79 11.13 12.55 -3.67
CA SER A 79 10.22 12.24 -4.76
C SER A 79 8.78 12.21 -4.25
N ARG A 80 7.87 12.78 -5.05
CA ARG A 80 6.44 12.74 -4.76
C ARG A 80 5.89 11.39 -5.23
N PHE A 81 5.10 10.75 -4.38
CA PHE A 81 4.30 9.61 -4.80
C PHE A 81 2.98 10.11 -5.38
N GLU A 82 2.67 9.65 -6.57
CA GLU A 82 1.36 9.77 -7.19
C GLU A 82 0.56 8.50 -6.90
N PHE A 83 -0.77 8.59 -6.96
CA PHE A 83 -1.60 7.41 -6.77
C PHE A 83 -2.73 7.34 -7.77
N GLU A 84 -3.13 6.11 -8.06
CA GLU A 84 -4.32 5.76 -8.85
C GLU A 84 -5.16 4.73 -8.11
N ILE A 85 -6.47 4.76 -8.35
CA ILE A 85 -7.40 3.76 -7.82
C ILE A 85 -7.39 2.54 -8.73
N ILE A 86 -7.19 1.37 -8.13
CA ILE A 86 -7.09 0.09 -8.84
C ILE A 86 -8.14 -0.91 -8.32
N ASN A 87 -8.34 -1.99 -9.06
CA ASN A 87 -9.20 -3.10 -8.66
C ASN A 87 -8.41 -4.32 -8.18
N GLU A 88 -9.03 -5.17 -7.35
CA GLU A 88 -8.39 -6.38 -6.80
C GLU A 88 -7.97 -7.41 -7.86
N THR A 89 -8.64 -7.41 -9.02
CA THR A 89 -8.37 -8.36 -10.12
C THR A 89 -7.50 -7.75 -11.20
N GLN A 90 -7.16 -6.46 -11.10
CA GLN A 90 -6.43 -5.75 -12.12
C GLN A 90 -4.99 -6.24 -12.17
N LEU A 91 -4.57 -6.71 -13.34
CA LEU A 91 -3.17 -6.93 -13.65
C LEU A 91 -2.58 -5.58 -14.08
N ILE A 92 -1.64 -5.06 -13.30
CA ILE A 92 -0.99 -3.78 -13.53
C ILE A 92 0.38 -4.07 -14.11
N GLU A 93 0.70 -3.47 -15.26
CA GLU A 93 2.02 -3.51 -15.84
C GLU A 93 2.71 -2.18 -15.61
N LEU A 94 3.84 -2.20 -14.91
CA LEU A 94 4.69 -1.05 -14.74
C LEU A 94 5.95 -1.23 -15.58
N SER A 95 6.15 -0.32 -16.53
CA SER A 95 7.36 -0.23 -17.33
C SER A 95 8.26 0.87 -16.76
N PHE A 96 9.55 0.59 -16.60
CA PHE A 96 10.46 1.48 -15.90
C PHE A 96 11.58 1.96 -16.84
N GLY A 97 11.50 3.21 -17.31
CA GLY A 97 12.61 3.89 -17.98
C GLY A 97 13.58 4.59 -17.01
N LEU A 98 13.19 4.70 -15.74
CA LEU A 98 13.92 5.31 -14.63
C LEU A 98 13.73 4.46 -13.36
N PRO A 99 14.63 4.57 -12.37
CA PRO A 99 14.39 3.97 -11.06
C PRO A 99 13.01 4.35 -10.54
N THR A 100 12.21 3.36 -10.17
CA THR A 100 10.80 3.57 -9.79
C THR A 100 10.45 2.78 -8.55
N ALA A 101 9.84 3.46 -7.58
CA ALA A 101 9.29 2.88 -6.37
C ALA A 101 7.77 2.73 -6.50
N TYR A 102 7.22 1.65 -5.97
CA TYR A 102 5.78 1.52 -5.80
C TYR A 102 5.40 0.78 -4.52
N TYR A 103 4.16 0.99 -4.08
CA TYR A 103 3.46 0.16 -3.10
C TYR A 103 1.96 0.21 -3.35
N ILE A 104 1.22 -0.76 -2.82
CA ILE A 104 -0.24 -0.76 -2.86
C ILE A 104 -0.76 -0.48 -1.46
N GLU A 105 -1.76 0.38 -1.34
CA GLU A 105 -2.47 0.70 -0.09
C GLU A 105 -3.94 0.35 -0.24
N GLY A 106 -4.47 -0.42 0.71
CA GLY A 106 -5.90 -0.66 0.87
C GLY A 106 -6.47 0.22 1.98
N VAL A 107 -7.61 0.84 1.70
CA VAL A 107 -8.41 1.59 2.66
C VAL A 107 -9.58 0.71 3.09
N PHE A 108 -9.60 0.33 4.36
CA PHE A 108 -10.60 -0.55 4.94
C PHE A 108 -11.43 0.18 6.00
N THR A 109 -12.61 -0.32 6.28
CA THR A 109 -13.36 -0.02 7.49
C THR A 109 -13.42 -1.27 8.35
N PHE A 110 -12.94 -1.17 9.58
CA PHE A 110 -12.86 -2.27 10.55
C PHE A 110 -13.24 -1.74 11.94
N GLY A 111 -14.19 -2.38 12.62
CA GLY A 111 -14.73 -1.87 13.89
C GLY A 111 -15.30 -0.44 13.79
N GLY A 112 -15.87 -0.07 12.64
CA GLY A 112 -16.39 1.28 12.38
C GLY A 112 -15.33 2.37 12.21
N LYS A 113 -14.06 2.00 12.08
CA LYS A 113 -12.91 2.91 11.91
C LYS A 113 -12.20 2.67 10.58
N GLU A 114 -11.59 3.71 10.02
CA GLU A 114 -10.78 3.58 8.82
C GLU A 114 -9.42 2.95 9.16
N LEU A 115 -9.06 1.87 8.47
CA LEU A 115 -7.79 1.17 8.64
C LEU A 115 -7.06 1.14 7.30
N LEU A 116 -5.83 1.63 7.29
CA LEU A 116 -4.97 1.70 6.10
C LEU A 116 -3.91 0.61 6.19
N ILE A 117 -3.85 -0.28 5.19
CA ILE A 117 -2.85 -1.35 5.10
C ILE A 117 -2.09 -1.21 3.80
N SER A 118 -0.76 -1.16 3.89
CA SER A 118 0.12 -1.05 2.72
C SER A 118 1.02 -2.26 2.54
N THR A 119 1.32 -2.60 1.30
CA THR A 119 2.43 -3.52 0.98
C THR A 119 3.77 -2.84 1.30
N PRO A 120 4.85 -3.61 1.49
CA PRO A 120 6.19 -3.03 1.47
C PRO A 120 6.44 -2.26 0.17
N THR A 121 7.16 -1.14 0.27
CA THR A 121 7.64 -0.42 -0.92
C THR A 121 8.68 -1.26 -1.65
N VAL A 122 8.52 -1.39 -2.96
CA VAL A 122 9.46 -2.07 -3.84
C VAL A 122 10.06 -1.04 -4.79
N VAL A 123 11.37 -1.17 -5.07
CA VAL A 123 12.11 -0.29 -5.97
C VAL A 123 12.70 -1.10 -7.11
N PHE A 124 12.45 -0.66 -8.35
CA PHE A 124 12.95 -1.25 -9.59
C PHE A 124 13.86 -0.27 -10.32
N GLY A 125 14.71 -0.79 -11.22
CA GLY A 125 15.61 0.03 -12.05
C GLY A 125 16.93 0.44 -11.37
N LYS A 126 17.51 -0.45 -10.56
CA LYS A 126 18.92 -0.35 -10.12
C LYS A 126 19.80 -1.28 -10.94
#